data_AF-A0A6G1HLU1-F1
#
_entry.id   AF-A0A6G1HLU1-F1
#
_cell.length_a   1.000
_cell.length_b   1.000
_cell.length_c   1.000
_cell.angle_alpha   90.00
_cell.angle_beta   90.00
_cell.angle_gamma   90.00
#
_symmetry.space_group_name_H-M   'P 1'
#
loop_
_entity.id
_entity.type
_entity.pdbx_description
1 polymer ?
#
loop_
_entity_poly.entity_id
_entity_poly.type
_entity_poly.pdbx_seq_one_letter_code
_entity_poly.pdbx_strand_id
1 'polypeptide(L)'
;MTAQHLFHPSVRPRPHSSECEAAALLSTIATLDITDDEARHLLVADFERSARILCRTLDHLSKIQNHRRRLAVWEKTLALWAGVYEEAYALLQVRCRGAGDRGERRLWRELTRAGGATLRGVLDRIEGARREEEERLVVWMEDVLAESEELWKEREALRVELRELGAVNGKKRRR
;
A
#
# COMPACT_ATOMS: atom_id res chain seq x y z
N MET A 1 -3.37 50.15 22.08
CA MET A 1 -2.50 49.01 22.47
C MET A 1 -3.35 48.17 23.42
N THR A 2 -3.67 46.89 23.24
CA THR A 2 -3.09 45.75 22.51
C THR A 2 -4.22 44.77 22.18
N ALA A 3 -4.30 44.23 20.96
CA ALA A 3 -5.17 43.08 20.67
C ALA A 3 -4.49 41.82 21.21
N GLN A 4 -4.89 41.40 22.41
CA GLN A 4 -4.46 40.15 23.03
C GLN A 4 -5.35 39.01 22.54
N HIS A 5 -4.68 37.96 22.03
CA HIS A 5 -5.14 36.58 21.88
C HIS A 5 -6.30 36.28 20.92
N LEU A 6 -5.95 36.00 19.66
CA LEU A 6 -6.58 34.89 18.94
C LEU A 6 -5.59 33.72 18.91
N PHE A 7 -5.70 32.87 19.93
CA PHE A 7 -5.24 31.49 19.86
C PHE A 7 -5.99 30.82 18.70
N HIS A 8 -5.30 30.54 17.59
CA HIS A 8 -5.80 29.52 16.68
C HIS A 8 -5.49 28.16 17.31
N PRO A 9 -6.50 27.38 17.71
CA PRO A 9 -6.29 26.05 18.24
C PRO A 9 -5.59 25.22 17.17
N SER A 10 -4.62 24.41 17.60
CA SER A 10 -3.91 23.40 16.83
C SER A 10 -4.78 22.76 15.75
N VAL A 11 -4.78 23.33 14.55
CA VAL A 11 -5.23 22.64 13.36
C VAL A 11 -4.14 21.63 13.10
N ARG A 12 -4.37 20.37 13.50
CA ARG A 12 -3.58 19.26 12.94
C ARG A 12 -3.55 19.50 11.43
N PRO A 13 -2.38 19.61 10.78
CA PRO A 13 -2.35 19.73 9.33
C PRO A 13 -3.17 18.57 8.80
N ARG A 14 -4.32 18.88 8.17
CA ARG A 14 -5.02 17.87 7.38
C ARG A 14 -3.97 17.37 6.40
N PRO A 15 -3.83 16.05 6.18
CA PRO A 15 -2.95 15.57 5.12
C PRO A 15 -3.35 16.36 3.89
N HIS A 16 -2.42 17.17 3.37
CA HIS A 16 -2.65 17.94 2.16
C HIS A 16 -3.13 16.91 1.14
N SER A 17 -4.39 16.98 0.72
CA SER A 17 -4.85 16.09 -0.35
C SER A 17 -3.93 16.38 -1.52
N SER A 18 -3.47 15.34 -2.20
CA SER A 18 -2.66 15.47 -3.42
C SER A 18 -3.29 16.45 -4.43
N GLU A 19 -4.62 16.59 -4.37
CA GLU A 19 -5.43 17.58 -5.08
C GLU A 19 -5.06 19.05 -4.74
N CYS A 20 -4.76 19.39 -3.48
CA CYS A 20 -4.37 20.75 -3.08
C CYS A 20 -2.98 21.15 -3.58
N GLU A 21 -2.01 20.22 -3.56
CA GLU A 21 -0.68 20.46 -4.12
C GLU A 21 -0.72 20.57 -5.65
N ALA A 22 -1.54 19.73 -6.30
CA ALA A 22 -1.78 19.81 -7.74
C ALA A 22 -2.42 21.15 -8.16
N ALA A 23 -3.40 21.63 -7.39
CA ALA A 23 -4.07 22.91 -7.66
C ALA A 23 -3.15 24.13 -7.52
N ALA A 24 -2.27 24.14 -6.51
CA ALA A 24 -1.31 25.24 -6.30
C ALA A 24 -0.26 25.33 -7.43
N LEU A 25 0.20 24.17 -7.93
CA LEU A 25 1.15 24.11 -9.04
C LEU A 25 0.51 24.46 -10.39
N LEU A 26 -0.72 24.02 -10.68
CA LEU A 26 -1.48 24.47 -11.86
C LEU A 26 -1.66 25.99 -11.87
N SER A 27 -1.94 26.57 -10.71
CA SER A 27 -2.03 28.02 -10.57
C SER A 27 -0.68 28.71 -10.83
N THR A 28 0.44 28.08 -10.50
CA THR A 28 1.79 28.60 -10.80
C THR A 28 2.11 28.52 -12.30
N ILE A 29 1.73 27.43 -12.97
CA ILE A 29 1.90 27.28 -14.43
C ILE A 29 1.03 28.29 -15.18
N ALA A 30 -0.19 28.56 -14.69
CA ALA A 30 -1.07 29.57 -15.25
C ALA A 30 -0.48 30.99 -15.16
N THR A 31 0.43 31.25 -14.22
CA THR A 31 1.16 32.53 -14.11
C THR A 31 2.41 32.63 -14.99
N LEU A 32 2.80 31.55 -15.68
CA LEU A 32 3.91 31.62 -16.64
C LEU A 32 3.44 32.37 -17.90
N ASP A 33 4.23 33.39 -18.27
CA ASP A 33 3.98 34.28 -19.40
C ASP A 33 4.37 33.59 -20.72
N ILE A 34 3.62 32.53 -21.04
CA ILE A 34 3.75 31.75 -22.26
C ILE A 34 2.76 32.35 -23.26
N THR A 35 3.28 33.05 -24.26
CA THR A 35 2.48 33.74 -25.29
C THR A 35 1.97 32.80 -26.40
N ASP A 36 2.41 31.54 -26.37
CA ASP A 36 2.01 30.50 -27.31
C ASP A 36 0.97 29.59 -26.65
N ASP A 37 -0.29 29.73 -27.06
CA ASP A 37 -1.41 28.99 -26.50
C ASP A 37 -1.25 27.47 -26.66
N GLU A 38 -0.64 27.00 -27.75
CA GLU A 38 -0.42 25.57 -28.00
C GLU A 38 0.61 24.99 -27.02
N ALA A 39 1.70 25.73 -26.77
CA ALA A 39 2.70 25.35 -25.77
C ALA A 39 2.13 25.37 -24.33
N ARG A 40 1.27 26.36 -24.01
CA ARG A 40 0.60 26.44 -22.72
C ARG A 40 -0.35 25.24 -22.51
N HIS A 41 -1.15 24.88 -23.51
CA HIS A 41 -2.04 23.73 -23.44
C HIS A 41 -1.29 22.41 -23.21
N LEU A 42 -0.17 22.18 -23.90
CA LEU A 42 0.62 20.97 -23.73
C LEU A 42 1.34 20.90 -22.37
N LEU A 43 1.79 22.03 -21.82
CA LEU A 43 2.37 22.08 -20.47
C LEU A 43 1.32 21.76 -19.39
N VAL A 44 0.09 22.28 -19.55
CA VAL A 44 -1.02 21.91 -18.67
C VAL A 44 -1.35 20.42 -18.80
N ALA A 45 -1.37 19.88 -20.03
CA ALA A 45 -1.62 18.46 -20.27
C ALA A 45 -0.53 17.53 -19.67
N ASP A 46 0.76 17.88 -19.82
CA ASP A 46 1.88 17.15 -19.19
C ASP A 46 1.78 17.19 -17.67
N PHE A 47 1.39 18.33 -17.11
CA PHE A 47 1.16 18.46 -15.67
C PHE A 47 0.00 17.60 -15.20
N GLU A 48 -1.18 17.71 -15.81
CA GLU A 48 -2.36 16.93 -15.43
C GLU A 48 -2.10 15.42 -15.52
N ARG A 49 -1.37 14.97 -16.56
CA ARG A 49 -0.92 13.56 -16.64
C ARG A 49 0.05 13.21 -15.53
N SER A 50 1.06 14.05 -15.25
CA SER A 50 2.01 13.82 -14.16
C SER A 50 1.34 13.76 -12.78
N ALA A 51 0.34 14.61 -12.54
CA ALA A 51 -0.45 14.62 -11.31
C ALA A 51 -1.32 13.35 -11.20
N ARG A 52 -1.97 12.92 -12.29
CA ARG A 52 -2.72 11.66 -12.32
C ARG A 52 -1.83 10.45 -12.03
N ILE A 53 -0.64 10.38 -12.62
CA ILE A 53 0.37 9.35 -12.34
C ILE A 53 0.65 9.31 -10.84
N LEU A 54 1.05 10.45 -10.27
CA LEU A 54 1.40 10.54 -8.86
C LEU A 54 0.25 10.10 -7.94
N CYS A 55 -0.97 10.59 -8.18
CA CYS A 55 -2.14 10.23 -7.39
C CYS A 55 -2.44 8.72 -7.45
N ARG A 56 -2.44 8.12 -8.65
CA ARG A 56 -2.66 6.68 -8.80
C ARG A 56 -1.55 5.85 -8.16
N THR A 57 -0.29 6.23 -8.35
CA THR A 57 0.85 5.57 -7.69
C THR A 57 0.74 5.65 -6.17
N LEU A 58 0.34 6.78 -5.59
CA LEU A 58 0.14 6.92 -4.14
C LEU A 58 -1.02 6.06 -3.62
N ASP A 59 -2.13 5.98 -4.35
CA ASP A 59 -3.24 5.09 -4.02
C ASP A 59 -2.80 3.62 -4.03
N HIS A 60 -2.07 3.21 -5.06
CA HIS A 60 -1.48 1.87 -5.16
C HIS A 60 -0.51 1.56 -4.02
N LEU A 61 0.40 2.48 -3.69
CA LEU A 61 1.33 2.31 -2.57
C LEU A 61 0.61 2.18 -1.23
N SER A 62 -0.46 2.97 -1.01
CA SER A 62 -1.32 2.86 0.17
C SER A 62 -1.95 1.49 0.29
N LYS A 63 -2.46 0.96 -0.82
CA LYS A 63 -3.09 -0.36 -0.83
C LYS A 63 -2.08 -1.50 -0.63
N ILE A 64 -0.91 -1.44 -1.28
CA ILE A 64 0.23 -2.35 -1.01
C ILE A 64 0.62 -2.31 0.47
N GLN A 65 0.69 -1.11 1.07
CA GLN A 65 1.01 -0.96 2.49
C GLN A 65 -0.05 -1.61 3.39
N ASN A 66 -1.34 -1.48 3.05
CA ASN A 66 -2.42 -2.14 3.78
C ASN A 66 -2.33 -3.68 3.70
N HIS A 67 -2.02 -4.23 2.52
CA HIS A 67 -1.81 -5.66 2.34
C HIS A 67 -0.62 -6.17 3.15
N ARG A 68 0.52 -5.47 3.10
CA ARG A 68 1.70 -5.78 3.94
C ARG A 68 1.37 -5.76 5.43
N ARG A 69 0.56 -4.80 5.89
CA ARG A 69 0.09 -4.76 7.29
C ARG A 69 -0.77 -5.98 7.62
N ARG A 70 -1.67 -6.40 6.73
CA ARG A 70 -2.49 -7.61 6.92
C ARG A 70 -1.61 -8.87 7.01
N LEU A 71 -0.64 -9.05 6.11
CA LEU A 71 0.32 -10.16 6.17
C LEU A 71 1.07 -10.20 7.51
N ALA A 72 1.57 -9.07 7.99
CA ALA A 72 2.26 -9.01 9.28
C ALA A 72 1.34 -9.37 10.48
N VAL A 73 0.04 -9.05 10.41
CA VAL A 73 -0.93 -9.48 11.42
C VAL A 73 -1.13 -11.00 11.37
N TRP A 74 -1.23 -11.59 10.18
CA TRP A 74 -1.35 -13.04 10.03
C TRP A 74 -0.12 -13.78 10.54
N GLU A 75 1.09 -13.31 10.23
CA GLU A 75 2.35 -13.89 10.75
C GLU A 75 2.41 -13.88 12.28
N LYS A 76 2.06 -12.75 12.91
CA LYS A 76 1.99 -12.66 14.38
C LYS A 76 0.95 -13.59 14.96
N THR A 77 -0.21 -13.71 14.29
CA THR A 77 -1.29 -14.61 14.70
C THR A 77 -0.83 -16.07 14.65
N LEU A 78 -0.20 -16.49 13.54
CA LEU A 78 0.37 -17.83 13.39
C LEU A 78 1.39 -18.14 14.49
N ALA A 79 2.31 -17.22 14.75
CA ALA A 79 3.33 -17.38 15.78
C ALA A 79 2.71 -17.54 17.19
N LEU A 80 1.71 -16.72 17.53
CA LEU A 80 1.01 -16.79 18.81
C LEU A 80 0.30 -18.14 18.97
N TRP A 81 -0.45 -18.59 17.95
CA TRP A 81 -1.18 -19.85 18.00
C TRP A 81 -0.25 -21.07 18.04
N ALA A 82 0.89 -21.03 17.34
CA ALA A 82 1.91 -22.07 17.41
C ALA A 82 2.51 -22.16 18.83
N GLY A 83 2.85 -21.03 19.46
CA GLY A 83 3.38 -21.01 20.82
C GLY A 83 2.39 -21.54 21.88
N VAL A 84 1.15 -21.05 21.86
CA VAL A 84 0.08 -21.53 22.76
C VAL A 84 -0.13 -23.04 22.65
N TYR A 85 0.01 -23.59 21.45
CA TYR A 85 -0.12 -25.02 21.22
C TYR A 85 1.03 -25.82 21.79
N GLU A 86 2.27 -25.40 21.56
CA GLU A 86 3.44 -26.09 22.10
C GLU A 86 3.35 -26.19 23.62
N GLU A 87 2.92 -25.11 24.28
CA GLU A 87 2.67 -25.07 25.72
C GLU A 87 1.53 -26.03 26.14
N ALA A 88 0.37 -25.95 25.47
CA ALA A 88 -0.77 -26.82 25.77
C ALA A 88 -0.44 -28.31 25.57
N TYR A 89 0.32 -28.63 24.51
CA TYR A 89 0.77 -29.96 24.19
C TYR A 89 1.76 -30.49 25.25
N ALA A 90 2.71 -29.66 25.70
CA ALA A 90 3.63 -30.01 26.78
C ALA A 90 2.87 -30.33 28.09
N LEU A 91 1.89 -29.50 28.47
CA LEU A 91 1.05 -29.73 29.65
C LEU A 91 0.27 -31.05 29.57
N LEU A 92 -0.32 -31.34 28.41
CA LEU A 92 -1.05 -32.59 28.18
C LEU A 92 -0.13 -33.82 28.22
N GLN A 93 1.10 -33.72 27.71
CA GLN A 93 2.08 -34.81 27.82
C GLN A 93 2.48 -35.09 29.28
N VAL A 94 2.70 -34.04 30.08
CA VAL A 94 2.98 -34.18 31.52
C VAL A 94 1.83 -34.89 32.22
N ARG A 95 0.58 -34.47 31.95
CA ARG A 95 -0.63 -35.12 32.51
C ARG A 95 -0.78 -36.58 32.08
N CYS A 96 -0.52 -36.88 30.80
CA CYS A 96 -0.55 -38.25 30.30
C CYS A 96 0.50 -39.15 30.99
N ARG A 97 1.67 -38.62 31.35
CA ARG A 97 2.70 -39.39 32.07
C ARG A 97 2.35 -39.59 33.55
N GLY A 98 1.69 -38.62 34.18
CA GLY A 98 1.30 -38.65 35.59
C GLY A 98 0.01 -39.40 35.92
N ALA A 99 -0.80 -39.78 34.93
CA ALA A 99 -2.07 -40.49 35.15
C ALA A 99 -1.87 -41.90 35.73
N GLY A 100 -2.53 -42.18 36.86
CA GLY A 100 -2.37 -43.43 37.62
C GLY A 100 -3.08 -44.63 37.00
N ASP A 101 -4.20 -44.40 36.33
CA ASP A 101 -4.99 -45.44 35.65
C ASP A 101 -4.69 -45.51 34.14
N ARG A 102 -4.89 -46.70 33.55
CA ARG A 102 -4.79 -46.91 32.10
C ARG A 102 -5.91 -46.19 31.33
N GLY A 103 -7.12 -46.12 31.88
CA GLY A 103 -8.25 -45.43 31.25
C GLY A 103 -7.98 -43.93 31.12
N GLU A 104 -7.50 -43.31 32.20
CA GLU A 104 -7.11 -41.90 32.23
C GLU A 104 -5.97 -41.59 31.24
N ARG A 105 -4.94 -42.45 31.18
CA ARG A 105 -3.85 -42.31 30.20
C ARG A 105 -4.35 -42.36 28.76
N ARG A 106 -5.32 -43.22 28.45
CA ARG A 106 -5.91 -43.34 27.12
C ARG A 106 -6.67 -42.07 26.74
N LEU A 107 -7.52 -41.59 27.65
CA LEU A 107 -8.29 -40.35 27.47
C LEU A 107 -7.38 -39.15 27.18
N TRP A 108 -6.30 -38.96 27.94
CA TRP A 108 -5.36 -37.86 27.72
C TRP A 108 -4.64 -37.93 26.37
N ARG A 109 -4.28 -39.13 25.90
CA ARG A 109 -3.69 -39.31 24.56
C ARG A 109 -4.68 -38.99 23.44
N GLU A 110 -5.93 -39.41 23.59
CA GLU A 110 -6.99 -39.13 22.61
C GLU A 110 -7.30 -37.64 22.53
N LEU A 111 -7.40 -36.95 23.67
CA LEU A 111 -7.55 -35.49 23.72
C LEU A 111 -6.37 -34.75 23.09
N THR A 112 -5.14 -35.21 23.36
CA THR A 112 -3.92 -34.65 22.76
C THR A 112 -3.93 -34.80 21.23
N ARG A 113 -4.32 -35.97 20.72
CA ARG A 113 -4.41 -36.24 19.28
C ARG A 113 -5.52 -35.41 18.62
N ALA A 114 -6.71 -35.36 19.23
CA ALA A 114 -7.84 -34.61 18.71
C ALA A 114 -7.53 -33.10 18.67
N GLY A 115 -7.01 -32.55 19.77
CA GLY A 115 -6.58 -31.15 19.85
C GLY A 115 -5.49 -30.81 18.83
N GLY A 116 -4.49 -31.69 18.65
CA GLY A 116 -3.44 -31.51 17.64
C GLY A 116 -3.96 -31.52 16.20
N ALA A 117 -4.93 -32.38 15.87
CA ALA A 117 -5.55 -32.42 14.55
C ALA A 117 -6.38 -31.16 14.26
N THR A 118 -7.22 -30.74 15.22
CA THR A 118 -8.05 -29.53 15.07
C THR A 118 -7.20 -28.28 14.88
N LEU A 119 -6.15 -28.10 15.70
CA LEU A 119 -5.30 -26.93 15.58
C LEU A 119 -4.49 -26.95 14.28
N ARG A 120 -3.94 -28.10 13.87
CA ARG A 120 -3.25 -28.19 12.57
C ARG A 120 -4.15 -27.70 11.44
N GLY A 121 -5.42 -28.12 11.44
CA GLY A 121 -6.39 -27.61 10.46
C GLY A 121 -6.68 -26.11 10.58
N VAL A 122 -6.61 -25.51 11.77
CA VAL A 122 -6.71 -24.05 11.94
C VAL A 122 -5.47 -23.35 11.39
N LEU A 123 -4.27 -23.82 11.74
CA LEU A 123 -3.00 -23.27 11.25
C LEU A 123 -2.90 -23.38 9.73
N ASP A 124 -3.29 -24.52 9.15
CA ASP A 124 -3.30 -24.73 7.70
C ASP A 124 -4.25 -23.75 7.00
N ARG A 125 -5.43 -23.46 7.57
CA ARG A 125 -6.35 -22.46 7.02
C ARG A 125 -5.80 -21.04 7.10
N ILE A 126 -5.16 -20.69 8.21
CA ILE A 126 -4.55 -19.37 8.39
C ILE A 126 -3.36 -19.20 7.41
N GLU A 127 -2.53 -20.23 7.29
CA GLU A 127 -1.41 -20.25 6.35
C GLU A 127 -1.89 -20.22 4.89
N GLY A 128 -2.97 -20.94 4.57
CA GLY A 128 -3.64 -20.85 3.27
C GLY A 128 -4.11 -19.43 2.98
N ALA A 129 -4.82 -18.80 3.91
CA ALA A 129 -5.27 -17.41 3.77
C ALA A 129 -4.10 -16.42 3.65
N ARG A 130 -2.97 -16.68 4.34
CA ARG A 130 -1.74 -15.88 4.21
C ARG A 130 -1.15 -15.98 2.80
N ARG A 131 -1.02 -17.19 2.25
CA ARG A 131 -0.50 -17.41 0.90
C ARG A 131 -1.39 -16.79 -0.18
N GLU A 132 -2.70 -16.94 -0.08
CA GLU A 132 -3.63 -16.27 -0.98
C GLU A 132 -3.45 -14.74 -0.96
N GLU A 133 -3.19 -14.18 0.21
CA GLU A 133 -2.94 -12.75 0.38
C GLU A 133 -1.58 -12.33 -0.20
N GLU A 134 -0.54 -13.17 -0.09
CA GLU A 134 0.76 -12.97 -0.74
C GLU A 134 0.65 -13.02 -2.27
N GLU A 135 -0.05 -14.02 -2.80
CA GLU A 135 -0.31 -14.17 -4.24
C GLU A 135 -1.06 -12.95 -4.81
N ARG A 136 -2.12 -12.49 -4.11
CA ARG A 136 -2.84 -11.27 -4.49
C ARG A 136 -1.93 -10.04 -4.47
N LEU A 137 -1.03 -9.94 -3.49
CA LEU A 137 -0.08 -8.83 -3.42
C LEU A 137 0.88 -8.82 -4.61
N VAL A 138 1.36 -9.99 -5.05
CA VAL A 138 2.25 -10.11 -6.22
C VAL A 138 1.55 -9.64 -7.49
N VAL A 139 0.38 -10.21 -7.80
CA VAL A 139 -0.40 -9.82 -8.99
C VAL A 139 -0.67 -8.32 -9.01
N TRP A 140 -1.05 -7.77 -7.85
CA TRP A 140 -1.30 -6.35 -7.78
C TRP A 140 -0.03 -5.51 -8.00
N MET A 141 1.10 -5.90 -7.44
CA MET A 141 2.36 -5.19 -7.68
C MET A 141 2.72 -5.19 -9.18
N GLU A 142 2.45 -6.28 -9.90
CA GLU A 142 2.64 -6.35 -11.36
C GLU A 142 1.69 -5.40 -12.10
N ASP A 143 0.40 -5.37 -11.74
CA ASP A 143 -0.57 -4.43 -12.33
C ASP A 143 -0.16 -2.96 -12.12
N VAL A 144 0.30 -2.63 -10.91
CA VAL A 144 0.77 -1.27 -10.56
C VAL A 144 1.99 -0.88 -11.39
N LEU A 145 2.92 -1.81 -11.59
CA LEU A 145 4.11 -1.57 -12.42
C LEU A 145 3.70 -1.37 -13.88
N ALA A 146 2.83 -2.24 -14.42
CA ALA A 146 2.35 -2.14 -15.79
C ALA A 146 1.64 -0.80 -16.06
N GLU A 147 0.72 -0.39 -15.20
CA GLU A 147 0.02 0.89 -15.32
C GLU A 147 0.99 2.08 -15.19
N SER A 148 1.95 2.01 -14.27
CA SER A 148 2.96 3.07 -14.10
C SER A 148 3.86 3.21 -15.33
N GLU A 149 4.22 2.10 -15.97
CA GLU A 149 4.99 2.09 -17.21
C GLU A 149 4.20 2.68 -18.39
N GLU A 150 2.92 2.35 -18.52
CA GLU A 150 2.05 2.89 -19.57
C GLU A 150 1.93 4.41 -19.43
N LEU A 151 1.60 4.90 -18.23
CA LEU A 151 1.48 6.34 -18.01
C LEU A 151 2.81 7.08 -18.19
N TRP A 152 3.95 6.43 -17.86
CA TRP A 152 5.27 7.00 -18.12
C TRP A 152 5.54 7.15 -19.64
N LYS A 153 5.15 6.17 -20.45
CA LYS A 153 5.25 6.24 -21.92
C LYS A 153 4.40 7.38 -22.49
N GLU A 154 3.15 7.53 -22.02
CA GLU A 154 2.27 8.63 -22.43
C GLU A 154 2.86 10.01 -22.13
N ARG A 155 3.48 10.15 -20.96
CA ARG A 155 4.15 11.39 -20.56
C ARG A 155 5.38 11.69 -21.40
N GLU A 156 6.20 10.67 -21.68
CA GLU A 156 7.40 10.87 -22.50
C GLU A 156 7.05 11.29 -23.94
N ALA A 157 5.94 10.77 -24.49
CA ALA A 157 5.40 11.22 -25.77
C ALA A 157 5.06 12.73 -25.76
N LEU A 158 4.34 13.22 -24.75
CA LEU A 158 4.05 14.67 -24.62
C LEU A 158 5.31 15.52 -24.52
N ARG A 159 6.34 15.03 -23.83
CA ARG A 159 7.62 15.75 -23.71
C ARG A 159 8.38 15.80 -25.01
N VAL A 160 8.23 14.81 -25.88
CA VAL A 160 8.77 14.86 -27.24
C VAL A 160 8.02 15.93 -28.05
N GLU A 161 6.69 15.92 -28.03
CA GLU A 161 5.85 16.93 -28.72
C GLU A 161 6.19 18.37 -28.28
N LEU A 162 6.31 18.61 -26.97
CA LEU A 162 6.73 19.90 -26.40
C LEU A 162 8.11 20.35 -26.90
N ARG A 163 9.08 19.43 -26.99
CA ARG A 163 10.42 19.73 -27.49
C ARG A 163 10.39 20.11 -28.98
N GLU A 164 9.58 19.42 -29.77
CA GLU A 164 9.43 19.70 -31.20
C GLU A 164 8.83 21.08 -31.45
N LEU A 165 7.77 21.45 -30.73
CA LEU A 165 7.19 22.81 -30.81
C LEU A 165 8.19 23.89 -30.40
N GLY A 166 8.94 23.67 -29.32
CA GLY A 166 10.00 24.57 -28.89
C GLY A 166 11.07 24.78 -29.98
N ALA A 167 11.45 23.72 -30.69
CA ALA A 167 12.40 23.78 -31.79
C ALA A 167 11.86 24.53 -33.02
N VAL A 168 10.56 24.40 -33.33
CA VAL A 168 9.90 25.12 -34.43
C VAL A 168 9.80 26.62 -34.13
N ASN A 169 9.41 26.99 -32.91
CA ASN A 169 9.29 28.39 -32.51
C ASN A 169 10.64 29.10 -32.37
N GLY A 170 11.67 28.39 -31.91
CA GLY A 170 13.05 28.91 -31.89
C GLY A 170 13.59 29.26 -33.29
N LYS A 171 13.15 28.56 -34.34
CA LYS A 171 13.51 28.86 -35.74
C LYS A 171 12.77 30.07 -36.31
N LYS A 172 11.49 30.26 -35.97
CA LYS A 172 10.70 31.43 -36.41
C LYS A 172 11.20 32.75 -35.80
N ARG A 173 11.70 32.72 -34.56
CA ARG A 173 12.20 33.91 -33.84
C ARG A 173 13.57 34.41 -34.28
N ARG A 174 14.30 33.61 -35.09
CA ARG A 174 15.65 33.92 -35.59
C ARG A 174 15.66 34.48 -37.02
N ARG A 175 14.49 34.61 -37.65
CA ARG A 175 14.25 35.33 -38.90
C ARG A 175 13.57 36.65 -38.61
#